data_AF-A0A3S0D3M1-F1
#
_entry.id   AF-A0A3S0D3M1-F1
#
_cell.length_a   1.000
_cell.length_b   1.000
_cell.length_c   1.000
_cell.angle_alpha   90.00
_cell.angle_beta   90.00
_cell.angle_gamma   90.00
#
_symmetry.space_group_name_H-M   'P 1'
#
loop_
_entity.id
_entity.type
_entity.pdbx_description
1 polymer ?
#
loop_
_entity_poly.entity_id
_entity_poly.type
_entity_poly.pdbx_seq_one_letter_code
_entity_poly.pdbx_strand_id
1 'polypeptide(L)'
;MEGQEQENKSKLTFGMKAVGITFNPSNMPEVDRCKMQHANCIDQMNELRNSSTASAEQKRLASIAITEIQGAQMWAVKALTWKD
;
A
#
# COMPACT_ATOMS: atom_id res chain seq x y z
N MET A 1 24.19 -17.47 25.58
CA MET A 1 23.45 -17.76 24.34
C MET A 1 22.03 -17.28 24.57
N GLU A 2 21.82 -15.99 24.36
CA GLU A 2 20.48 -15.39 24.42
C GLU A 2 20.03 -15.17 22.98
N GLY A 3 18.77 -15.53 22.74
CA GLY A 3 18.21 -15.87 21.45
C GLY A 3 18.35 -14.77 20.41
N GLN A 4 18.83 -15.17 19.25
CA GLN A 4 18.59 -14.45 18.01
C GLN A 4 17.08 -14.51 17.74
N GLU A 5 16.34 -13.50 18.19
CA GLU A 5 14.96 -13.29 17.76
C GLU A 5 14.99 -12.97 16.26
N GLN A 6 14.51 -13.96 15.51
CA GLN A 6 14.57 -14.09 14.06
C GLN A 6 14.06 -12.86 13.28
N GLU A 7 15.00 -12.22 12.62
CA GLU A 7 15.03 -11.95 11.19
C GLU A 7 13.97 -12.67 10.34
N ASN A 8 12.84 -12.00 10.05
CA ASN A 8 12.09 -12.16 8.79
C ASN A 8 11.09 -11.00 8.58
N LYS A 9 11.55 -9.74 8.59
CA LYS A 9 10.76 -8.67 7.95
C LYS A 9 10.79 -8.95 6.46
N SER A 10 9.78 -9.66 5.95
CA SER A 10 9.56 -9.74 4.51
C SER A 10 9.70 -8.32 3.95
N LYS A 11 10.52 -8.18 2.90
CA LYS A 11 10.81 -6.86 2.35
C LYS A 11 9.49 -6.30 1.83
N LEU A 12 8.92 -5.34 2.57
CA LEU A 12 7.62 -4.74 2.22
C LEU A 12 7.63 -4.33 0.75
N THR A 13 6.54 -4.63 0.04
CA THR A 13 6.33 -4.23 -1.34
C THR A 13 6.23 -2.70 -1.44
N PHE A 14 6.23 -2.17 -2.66
CA PHE A 14 6.09 -0.73 -2.87
C PHE A 14 4.73 -0.25 -2.34
N GLY A 15 3.65 -0.97 -2.66
CA GLY A 15 2.30 -0.71 -2.20
C GLY A 15 2.15 -0.79 -0.68
N MET A 16 2.72 -1.82 -0.04
CA MET A 16 2.69 -1.95 1.42
C MET A 16 3.35 -0.77 2.14
N LYS A 17 4.46 -0.26 1.57
CA LYS A 17 5.11 0.96 2.09
C LYS A 17 4.25 2.19 1.84
N ALA A 18 3.69 2.31 0.63
CA ALA A 18 2.88 3.44 0.20
C ALA A 18 1.64 3.67 1.07
N VAL A 19 1.03 2.61 1.63
CA VAL A 19 -0.14 2.69 2.52
C VAL A 19 0.19 2.64 4.02
N GLY A 20 1.48 2.55 4.36
CA GLY A 20 1.94 2.37 5.74
C GLY A 20 1.30 1.15 6.40
N ILE A 21 1.47 -0.04 5.83
CA ILE A 21 0.79 -1.28 6.26
C ILE A 21 1.02 -1.64 7.74
N THR A 22 2.13 -1.19 8.33
CA THR A 22 2.48 -1.47 9.73
C THR A 22 1.91 -0.44 10.72
N PHE A 23 1.13 0.54 10.25
CA PHE A 23 0.59 1.61 11.08
C PHE A 23 -0.94 1.51 11.19
N ASN A 24 -1.44 0.85 12.22
CA ASN A 24 -2.88 0.74 12.50
C ASN A 24 -3.16 0.97 14.00
N PRO A 25 -3.10 2.22 14.50
CA PRO A 25 -3.30 2.50 15.92
C PRO A 25 -4.71 2.23 16.43
N SER A 26 -5.72 2.11 15.55
CA SER A 26 -7.09 1.75 15.95
C SER A 26 -7.25 0.26 16.22
N ASN A 27 -6.26 -0.58 15.87
CA ASN A 27 -6.32 -2.05 15.97
C ASN A 27 -7.56 -2.66 15.29
N MET A 28 -8.10 -2.00 14.26
CA MET A 28 -9.26 -2.48 13.51
C MET A 28 -8.82 -3.37 12.34
N PRO A 29 -9.22 -4.65 12.27
CA PRO A 29 -8.86 -5.54 11.16
C PRO A 29 -9.33 -5.02 9.79
N GLU A 30 -10.41 -4.23 9.76
CA GLU A 30 -10.95 -3.62 8.56
C GLU A 30 -9.99 -2.58 7.97
N VAL A 31 -9.23 -1.86 8.81
CA VAL A 31 -8.19 -0.92 8.37
C VAL A 31 -7.05 -1.66 7.71
N ASP A 32 -6.59 -2.77 8.29
CA ASP A 32 -5.51 -3.60 7.72
C ASP A 32 -5.94 -4.20 6.37
N ARG A 33 -7.17 -4.74 6.30
CA ARG A 33 -7.74 -5.26 5.06
C ARG A 33 -7.84 -4.17 3.98
N CYS A 34 -8.35 -3.00 4.34
CA CYS A 34 -8.46 -1.86 3.43
C CYS A 34 -7.09 -1.45 2.90
N LYS A 35 -6.08 -1.31 3.78
CA LYS A 35 -4.71 -0.99 3.39
C LYS A 35 -4.11 -2.05 2.46
N MET A 36 -4.30 -3.33 2.77
CA MET A 36 -3.78 -4.42 1.95
C MET A 36 -4.39 -4.43 0.53
N GLN A 37 -5.69 -4.15 0.40
CA GLN A 37 -6.33 -4.05 -0.91
C GLN A 37 -5.75 -2.90 -1.75
N HIS A 38 -5.56 -1.73 -1.14
CA HIS A 38 -4.96 -0.58 -1.83
C HIS A 38 -3.48 -0.82 -2.15
N ALA A 39 -2.73 -1.47 -1.25
CA ALA A 39 -1.34 -1.87 -1.49
C ALA A 39 -1.22 -2.76 -2.73
N ASN A 40 -2.07 -3.77 -2.87
CA ASN A 40 -2.07 -4.66 -4.03
C ASN A 40 -2.33 -3.90 -5.34
N CYS A 41 -3.30 -2.98 -5.35
CA CYS A 41 -3.57 -2.14 -6.52
C CYS A 41 -2.38 -1.24 -6.86
N ILE A 42 -1.73 -0.65 -5.85
CA ILE A 42 -0.53 0.18 -6.03
C ILE A 42 0.63 -0.66 -6.57
N ASP A 43 0.82 -1.87 -6.08
CA ASP A 43 1.87 -2.77 -6.58
C ASP A 43 1.63 -3.13 -8.05
N GLN A 44 0.40 -3.45 -8.46
CA GLN A 44 0.06 -3.69 -9.86
C GLN A 44 0.39 -2.49 -10.75
N MET A 45 0.07 -1.26 -10.32
CA MET A 45 0.40 -0.05 -11.08
C MET A 45 1.91 0.23 -11.07
N ASN A 46 2.59 -0.08 -9.97
CA ASN A 46 4.04 0.05 -9.87
C ASN A 46 4.77 -0.97 -10.77
N GLU A 47 4.25 -2.18 -10.93
CA GLU A 47 4.76 -3.15 -11.91
C GLU A 47 4.59 -2.60 -13.33
N LEU A 48 3.40 -2.11 -13.68
CA LEU A 48 3.13 -1.54 -15.00
C LEU A 48 4.04 -0.34 -15.31
N ARG A 49 4.23 0.60 -14.37
CA ARG A 49 5.07 1.78 -14.61
C ARG A 49 6.55 1.44 -14.80
N ASN A 50 7.01 0.34 -14.19
CA ASN A 50 8.39 -0.12 -14.28
C ASN A 50 8.62 -1.13 -15.42
N SER A 51 7.56 -1.60 -16.08
CA SER A 51 7.68 -2.51 -17.21
C SER A 51 8.50 -1.90 -18.36
N SER A 52 9.38 -2.70 -18.95
CA SER A 52 10.15 -2.33 -20.15
C SER A 52 9.28 -2.26 -21.40
N THR A 53 8.11 -2.92 -21.40
CA THR A 53 7.20 -2.98 -22.55
C THR A 53 6.08 -1.95 -22.50
N ALA A 54 5.94 -1.21 -21.39
CA ALA A 54 4.94 -0.16 -21.24
C ALA A 54 5.35 1.14 -21.97
N SER A 55 4.40 1.75 -22.67
CA SER A 55 4.59 3.06 -23.30
C SER A 55 4.78 4.18 -22.27
N ALA A 56 5.35 5.32 -22.68
CA ALA A 56 5.51 6.49 -21.81
C ALA A 56 4.18 6.93 -21.18
N GLU A 57 3.09 6.85 -21.95
CA GLU A 57 1.76 7.24 -21.49
C GLU A 57 1.20 6.25 -20.46
N GLN A 58 1.39 4.93 -20.65
CA GLN A 58 1.01 3.93 -19.64
C GLN A 58 1.74 4.18 -18.30
N LYS A 59 3.03 4.53 -18.34
CA LYS A 59 3.81 4.83 -17.14
C LYS A 59 3.31 6.11 -16.44
N ARG A 60 2.94 7.13 -17.21
CA ARG A 60 2.33 8.36 -16.69
C ARG A 60 0.98 8.06 -16.01
N LEU A 61 0.10 7.32 -16.68
CA LEU A 61 -1.21 6.93 -16.16
C LEU A 61 -1.10 6.06 -14.90
N ALA A 62 -0.19 5.09 -14.89
CA ALA A 62 0.09 4.27 -13.71
C ALA A 62 0.59 5.11 -12.52
N SER A 63 1.42 6.11 -12.77
CA SER A 63 1.90 7.02 -11.71
C SER A 63 0.78 7.88 -11.13
N ILE A 64 -0.14 8.38 -11.97
CA ILE A 64 -1.34 9.10 -11.51
C ILE A 64 -2.23 8.16 -10.69
N ALA A 65 -2.50 6.96 -11.20
CA ALA A 65 -3.31 5.97 -10.49
C ALA A 65 -2.76 5.66 -9.10
N ILE A 66 -1.43 5.49 -8.95
CA ILE A 66 -0.80 5.27 -7.63
C ILE A 66 -1.13 6.42 -6.67
N THR A 67 -0.97 7.67 -7.10
CA THR A 67 -1.27 8.86 -6.27
C THR A 67 -2.74 8.88 -5.84
N GLU A 68 -3.66 8.65 -6.78
CA GLU A 68 -5.10 8.65 -6.50
C GLU A 68 -5.50 7.49 -5.56
N ILE A 69 -4.92 6.30 -5.74
CA ILE A 69 -5.18 5.14 -4.86
C ILE A 69 -4.66 5.41 -3.44
N GLN A 70 -3.49 6.04 -3.29
CA GLN A 70 -3.01 6.45 -1.96
C GLN A 70 -3.95 7.47 -1.30
N GLY A 71 -4.42 8.46 -2.06
CA GLY A 71 -5.40 9.45 -1.58
C GLY A 71 -6.71 8.78 -1.15
N ALA A 72 -7.26 7.89 -1.98
CA ALA A 72 -8.45 7.12 -1.68
C ALA A 72 -8.28 6.26 -0.42
N GLN A 73 -7.14 5.59 -0.25
CA GLN A 73 -6.83 4.79 0.94
C GLN A 73 -6.88 5.63 2.23
N MET A 74 -6.33 6.85 2.20
CA MET A 74 -6.32 7.75 3.35
C MET A 74 -7.74 8.16 3.76
N TRP A 75 -8.58 8.51 2.79
CA TRP A 75 -10.00 8.81 3.06
C TRP A 75 -10.80 7.60 3.50
N ALA A 76 -10.54 6.42 2.93
CA ALA A 76 -11.18 5.18 3.33
C ALA A 76 -10.86 4.83 4.80
N VAL A 77 -9.59 4.93 5.21
CA VAL A 77 -9.21 4.71 6.62
C VAL A 77 -9.86 5.74 7.53
N LYS A 78 -9.87 7.02 7.13
CA LYS A 78 -10.56 8.06 7.90
C LYS A 78 -12.04 7.73 8.09
N ALA A 79 -12.72 7.28 7.05
CA ALA A 79 -14.12 6.87 7.11
C ALA A 79 -14.32 5.64 8.02
N LEU A 80 -13.45 4.62 7.91
CA LEU A 80 -13.52 3.42 8.75
C LEU A 80 -13.34 3.73 10.24
N THR A 81 -12.51 4.73 10.57
CA THR A 81 -12.22 5.13 11.96
C THR A 81 -13.07 6.29 12.46
N TRP A 82 -14.01 6.79 11.65
CA TRP A 82 -14.83 7.93 12.01
C TRP A 82 -15.70 7.63 13.23
N LYS A 83 -15.81 8.61 14.13
CA LYS A 83 -16.69 8.59 15.30
C LYS A 83 -17.36 9.95 15.37
N ASP A 84 -18.68 9.97 15.52
CA ASP A 84 -19.46 11.19 15.76
C ASP A 84 -19.32 11.69 17.20
#